data_AF-A0A7S8ED71-F1
#
_entry.id   AF-A0A7S8ED71-F1
#
_cell.length_a   1.000
_cell.length_b   1.000
_cell.length_c   1.000
_cell.angle_alpha   90.00
_cell.angle_beta   90.00
_cell.angle_gamma   90.00
#
_symmetry.space_group_name_H-M   'P 1'
#
loop_
_entity.id
_entity.type
_entity.pdbx_description
1 polymer ?
#
loop_
_entity_poly.entity_id
_entity_poly.type
_entity_poly.pdbx_seq_one_letter_code
_entity_poly.pdbx_strand_id
1 'polypeptide(L)'
;MQILRKFSKGFFRLLLLSLMLVLTVPALAQETDLSAPDQIQYALDDLSTRTGQTVTLTTITSYTWQERQYSDSSLGCPQPGEMYAQVITPGYQFDVTYSGVTYDYRVSEDGSTVIMCGSETAQPGDPTAPDESPCGSSYTVLGGDYLYSIAVACNTTVDALMEANPEIENRSVIYPGQILQIPQGEDDTPATGEQSVSISPLSGPAGTQVEITASGFPANTQVEIGVGPYESEYSVIETTTTDANGNLVADGRIPSDVDAGDEWVFVVVLDNEETISEVFEVTTGTPTEEPDSNLFERTNIYLIALEDAGATGEEIGCGDSLVPVEVAIEPTIAPLTAALTYLFENNEQYYGQSGLYNPFYNSDLSVDGIDIIGGNAQIELSGELSLAGACDNPRIESILQQTALQYSTIDSVDITINGEPLDQLLSGA
;
A
#
# COMPACT_ATOMS: atom_id res chain seq x y z
N MET A 1 -2.63 93.75 26.32
CA MET A 1 -2.86 93.51 24.87
C MET A 1 -2.86 91.99 24.68
N GLN A 2 -3.92 91.44 24.05
CA GLN A 2 -4.31 90.03 23.72
C GLN A 2 -3.46 88.81 24.24
N ILE A 3 -3.96 87.71 24.88
CA ILE A 3 -5.16 86.80 24.76
C ILE A 3 -4.82 85.49 23.98
N LEU A 4 -5.10 84.22 24.38
CA LEU A 4 -5.71 83.55 25.57
C LEU A 4 -5.43 82.00 25.62
N ARG A 5 -5.67 81.34 26.79
CA ARG A 5 -6.06 79.89 27.03
C ARG A 5 -4.99 78.75 26.96
N LYS A 6 -4.78 77.95 28.03
CA LYS A 6 -5.45 76.68 28.54
C LYS A 6 -5.07 75.41 27.72
N PHE A 7 -4.77 74.22 28.27
CA PHE A 7 -5.46 73.35 29.26
C PHE A 7 -4.45 72.52 30.13
N SER A 8 -4.64 72.30 31.44
CA SER A 8 -5.31 71.16 32.15
C SER A 8 -4.66 69.77 31.94
N LYS A 9 -3.91 69.19 32.90
CA LYS A 9 -4.29 68.46 34.15
C LYS A 9 -5.09 67.15 33.97
N GLY A 10 -4.55 66.05 34.50
CA GLY A 10 -5.26 64.81 34.90
C GLY A 10 -4.49 63.53 34.52
N PHE A 11 -3.89 62.75 35.45
CA PHE A 11 -4.51 61.68 36.28
C PHE A 11 -5.13 60.51 35.47
N PHE A 12 -4.48 59.33 35.44
CA PHE A 12 -4.83 58.15 36.28
C PHE A 12 -3.86 56.98 36.00
N ARG A 13 -3.44 56.24 37.03
CA ARG A 13 -2.81 54.91 36.86
C ARG A 13 -3.92 53.86 36.77
N LEU A 14 -3.90 52.97 35.79
CA LEU A 14 -4.67 51.73 35.89
C LEU A 14 -3.79 50.53 35.56
N LEU A 15 -3.75 49.60 36.52
CA LEU A 15 -3.10 48.31 36.44
C LEU A 15 -4.03 47.35 35.69
N LEU A 16 -3.54 46.70 34.64
CA LEU A 16 -4.28 45.64 33.93
C LEU A 16 -3.46 44.35 34.00
N LEU A 17 -3.70 43.57 35.06
CA LEU A 17 -3.37 42.13 35.05
C LEU A 17 -4.38 41.45 34.12
N SER A 18 -3.96 41.03 32.94
CA SER A 18 -4.72 40.05 32.16
C SER A 18 -4.48 38.66 32.73
N LEU A 19 -5.29 38.29 33.73
CA LEU A 19 -5.37 36.93 34.24
C LEU A 19 -5.96 36.04 33.12
N MET A 20 -5.08 35.39 32.35
CA MET A 20 -5.51 34.46 31.31
C MET A 20 -5.97 33.17 31.99
N LEU A 21 -7.29 33.02 32.12
CA LEU A 21 -7.93 31.82 32.65
C LEU A 21 -7.72 30.68 31.65
N VAL A 22 -6.75 29.81 31.91
CA VAL A 22 -6.59 28.55 31.16
C VAL A 22 -7.77 27.66 31.50
N LEU A 23 -8.81 27.69 30.67
CA LEU A 23 -9.85 26.66 30.66
C LEU A 23 -9.22 25.40 30.09
N THR A 24 -8.64 24.59 30.98
CA THR A 24 -8.41 23.17 30.69
C THR A 24 -9.78 22.53 30.52
N VAL A 25 -10.28 22.48 29.29
CA VAL A 25 -11.31 21.52 28.93
C VAL A 25 -10.63 20.16 29.03
N PRO A 26 -11.02 19.28 29.97
CA PRO A 26 -10.63 17.89 29.83
C PRO A 26 -11.31 17.43 28.54
N ALA A 27 -10.52 17.03 27.55
CA ALA A 27 -11.05 16.13 26.53
C ALA A 27 -11.51 14.89 27.30
N LEU A 28 -12.81 14.79 27.53
CA LEU A 28 -13.42 13.53 27.89
C LEU A 28 -13.15 12.63 26.69
N ALA A 29 -12.18 11.75 26.82
CA ALA A 29 -12.13 10.55 26.01
C ALA A 29 -13.49 9.89 26.20
N GLN A 30 -14.33 10.00 25.18
CA GLN A 30 -15.57 9.26 25.15
C GLN A 30 -15.15 7.84 24.83
N GLU A 31 -14.89 7.06 25.88
CA GLU A 31 -14.88 5.61 25.78
C GLU A 31 -16.26 5.22 25.26
N THR A 32 -16.37 5.05 23.94
CA THR A 32 -17.49 4.38 23.31
C THR A 32 -17.37 2.92 23.71
N ASP A 33 -17.98 2.62 24.86
CA ASP A 33 -18.20 1.29 25.38
C ASP A 33 -18.62 0.38 24.22
N LEU A 34 -17.77 -0.60 23.87
CA LEU A 34 -18.02 -1.55 22.78
C LEU A 34 -19.08 -2.60 23.17
N SER A 35 -19.96 -2.26 24.11
CA SER A 35 -21.14 -3.02 24.48
C SER A 35 -22.04 -3.18 23.25
N ALA A 36 -22.44 -4.43 22.97
CA ALA A 36 -23.48 -4.68 21.97
C ALA A 36 -24.76 -3.89 22.28
N PRO A 37 -25.49 -3.43 21.24
CA PRO A 37 -26.76 -2.76 21.41
C PRO A 37 -27.80 -3.71 22.02
N ASP A 38 -28.83 -3.15 22.68
CA ASP A 38 -29.84 -3.90 23.45
C ASP A 38 -30.50 -5.06 22.66
N GLN A 39 -30.52 -4.95 21.34
CA GLN A 39 -31.03 -5.95 20.40
C GLN A 39 -30.34 -7.32 20.52
N ILE A 40 -29.12 -7.41 21.06
CA ILE A 40 -28.45 -8.68 21.35
C ILE A 40 -29.25 -9.55 22.35
N GLN A 41 -30.05 -8.93 23.23
CA GLN A 41 -30.89 -9.68 24.16
C GLN A 41 -31.93 -10.53 23.43
N TYR A 42 -32.46 -10.08 22.29
CA TYR A 42 -33.42 -10.86 21.50
C TYR A 42 -32.79 -12.11 20.87
N ALA A 43 -31.53 -12.01 20.41
CA ALA A 43 -30.76 -13.16 19.93
C ALA A 43 -30.48 -14.16 21.08
N LEU A 44 -30.12 -13.66 22.27
CA LEU A 44 -29.86 -14.48 23.45
C LEU A 44 -31.13 -15.15 24.01
N ASP A 45 -32.29 -14.49 23.94
CA ASP A 45 -33.59 -15.04 24.35
C ASP A 45 -34.08 -16.16 23.40
N ASP A 46 -33.93 -15.97 22.08
CA ASP A 46 -34.22 -17.03 21.10
C ASP A 46 -33.24 -18.21 21.25
N LEU A 47 -31.93 -17.94 21.40
CA LEU A 47 -30.93 -18.99 21.62
C LEU A 47 -31.16 -19.76 22.93
N SER A 48 -31.60 -19.07 23.99
CA SER A 48 -32.04 -19.69 25.24
C SER A 48 -33.24 -20.62 25.03
N THR A 49 -34.18 -20.19 24.20
CA THR A 49 -35.37 -20.98 23.84
C THR A 49 -35.02 -22.22 23.03
N ARG A 50 -34.08 -22.11 22.07
CA ARG A 50 -33.63 -23.24 21.23
C ARG A 50 -32.79 -24.27 21.99
N THR A 51 -31.89 -23.81 22.86
CA THR A 51 -30.99 -24.69 23.63
C THR A 51 -31.64 -25.28 24.88
N GLY A 52 -32.74 -24.68 25.36
CA GLY A 52 -33.38 -25.05 26.62
C GLY A 52 -32.57 -24.69 27.87
N GLN A 53 -31.54 -23.85 27.71
CA GLN A 53 -30.67 -23.36 28.78
C GLN A 53 -30.71 -21.83 28.79
N THR A 54 -30.46 -21.20 29.95
CA THR A 54 -30.41 -19.73 30.02
C THR A 54 -29.09 -19.24 29.45
N VAL A 55 -29.13 -18.53 28.32
CA VAL A 55 -28.00 -17.93 27.64
C VAL A 55 -28.03 -16.41 27.85
N THR A 56 -26.93 -15.85 28.32
CA THR A 56 -26.74 -14.41 28.55
C THR A 56 -25.36 -13.97 28.07
N LEU A 57 -25.11 -12.65 28.02
CA LEU A 57 -23.78 -12.08 27.74
C LEU A 57 -22.65 -12.60 28.66
N THR A 58 -22.99 -13.21 29.81
CA THR A 58 -22.03 -13.78 30.76
C THR A 58 -21.90 -15.30 30.69
N THR A 59 -22.68 -15.99 29.85
CA THR A 59 -22.59 -17.44 29.63
C THR A 59 -22.17 -17.81 28.20
N ILE A 60 -22.23 -16.86 27.26
CA ILE A 60 -21.61 -16.99 25.94
C ILE A 60 -20.07 -16.89 26.04
N THR A 61 -19.38 -17.49 25.08
CA THR A 61 -17.92 -17.49 24.97
C THR A 61 -17.41 -16.20 24.32
N SER A 62 -18.10 -15.70 23.30
CA SER A 62 -17.81 -14.46 22.59
C SER A 62 -19.03 -14.01 21.79
N TYR A 63 -19.01 -12.75 21.33
CA TYR A 63 -19.93 -12.25 20.32
C TYR A 63 -19.26 -11.18 19.46
N THR A 64 -19.73 -11.05 18.22
CA THR A 64 -19.49 -9.92 17.31
C THR A 64 -20.84 -9.32 16.92
N TRP A 65 -20.86 -8.06 16.43
CA TRP A 65 -22.07 -7.45 15.91
C TRP A 65 -21.79 -6.39 14.84
N GLN A 66 -22.77 -6.17 13.96
CA GLN A 66 -22.77 -5.11 12.95
C GLN A 66 -24.19 -4.57 12.75
N GLU A 67 -24.36 -3.25 12.65
CA GLU A 67 -25.59 -2.63 12.17
C GLU A 67 -25.63 -2.67 10.63
N ARG A 68 -26.79 -2.98 10.03
CA ARG A 68 -26.97 -3.07 8.58
C ARG A 68 -28.38 -2.62 8.18
N GLN A 69 -28.52 -2.09 6.97
CA GLN A 69 -29.81 -1.89 6.32
C GLN A 69 -30.07 -3.04 5.33
N TYR A 70 -31.18 -3.74 5.52
CA TYR A 70 -31.56 -4.87 4.69
C TYR A 70 -32.63 -4.48 3.67
N SER A 71 -32.61 -5.09 2.48
CA SER A 71 -33.50 -4.76 1.36
C SER A 71 -34.98 -5.09 1.62
N ASP A 72 -35.25 -6.05 2.50
CA ASP A 72 -36.57 -6.45 2.95
C ASP A 72 -36.55 -6.94 4.42
N SER A 73 -37.73 -7.27 4.95
CA SER A 73 -37.87 -7.76 6.33
C SER A 73 -37.39 -9.20 6.56
N SER A 74 -36.68 -9.82 5.60
CA SER A 74 -35.97 -11.10 5.82
C SER A 74 -34.61 -10.93 6.48
N LEU A 75 -34.12 -9.69 6.58
CA LEU A 75 -32.80 -9.36 7.12
C LEU A 75 -31.65 -10.15 6.47
N GLY A 76 -31.79 -10.46 5.17
CA GLY A 76 -30.82 -11.25 4.40
C GLY A 76 -30.91 -12.77 4.60
N CYS A 77 -31.80 -13.27 5.46
CA CYS A 77 -31.92 -14.69 5.80
C CYS A 77 -33.34 -15.27 5.59
N PRO A 78 -33.86 -15.25 4.35
CA PRO A 78 -35.21 -15.70 4.06
C PRO A 78 -35.42 -17.19 4.33
N GLN A 79 -36.41 -17.51 5.17
CA GLN A 79 -36.77 -18.87 5.53
C GLN A 79 -37.75 -19.48 4.50
N PRO A 80 -37.61 -20.78 4.14
CA PRO A 80 -38.49 -21.42 3.16
C PRO A 80 -39.97 -21.38 3.54
N GLY A 81 -40.77 -20.66 2.77
CA GLY A 81 -42.23 -20.56 2.93
C GLY A 81 -42.71 -19.32 3.71
N GLU A 82 -41.80 -18.50 4.23
CA GLU A 82 -42.14 -17.21 4.86
C GLU A 82 -42.35 -16.09 3.82
N MET A 83 -43.09 -15.06 4.22
CA MET A 83 -43.44 -13.91 3.38
C MET A 83 -42.88 -12.62 3.97
N TYR A 84 -41.92 -12.01 3.28
CA TYR A 84 -41.21 -10.82 3.76
C TYR A 84 -41.69 -9.52 3.12
N ALA A 85 -41.77 -8.46 3.92
CA ALA A 85 -42.17 -7.13 3.47
C ALA A 85 -41.01 -6.47 2.74
N GLN A 86 -41.22 -6.11 1.46
CA GLN A 86 -40.23 -5.47 0.58
C GLN A 86 -40.04 -3.99 0.95
N VAL A 87 -39.40 -3.74 2.08
CA VAL A 87 -39.14 -2.42 2.67
C VAL A 87 -37.75 -2.45 3.29
N ILE A 88 -36.96 -1.39 3.06
CA ILE A 88 -35.65 -1.25 3.71
C ILE A 88 -35.83 -1.32 5.23
N THR A 89 -35.24 -2.36 5.83
CA THR A 89 -35.42 -2.70 7.25
C THR A 89 -34.05 -2.59 7.93
N PRO A 90 -33.82 -1.56 8.76
CA PRO A 90 -32.64 -1.48 9.62
C PRO A 90 -32.62 -2.62 10.63
N GLY A 91 -31.43 -3.11 10.97
CA GLY A 91 -31.25 -4.17 11.95
C GLY A 91 -29.78 -4.49 12.21
N TYR A 92 -29.56 -5.51 13.01
CA TYR A 92 -28.25 -5.94 13.49
C TYR A 92 -27.99 -7.39 13.08
N GLN A 93 -26.76 -7.68 12.66
CA GLN A 93 -26.19 -9.03 12.65
C GLN A 93 -25.45 -9.23 13.98
N PHE A 94 -25.58 -10.42 14.57
CA PHE A 94 -24.83 -10.88 15.73
C PHE A 94 -24.31 -12.29 15.47
N ASP A 95 -23.00 -12.52 15.63
CA ASP A 95 -22.46 -13.88 15.65
C ASP A 95 -22.19 -14.24 17.11
N VAL A 96 -23.01 -15.13 17.69
CA VAL A 96 -23.01 -15.43 19.12
C VAL A 96 -22.40 -16.81 19.37
N THR A 97 -21.28 -16.89 20.08
CA THR A 97 -20.65 -18.19 20.41
C THR A 97 -21.12 -18.72 21.76
N TYR A 98 -21.83 -19.85 21.78
CA TYR A 98 -22.30 -20.52 22.99
C TYR A 98 -22.02 -22.02 22.95
N SER A 99 -21.49 -22.58 24.05
CA SER A 99 -21.18 -24.02 24.18
C SER A 99 -20.32 -24.62 23.05
N GLY A 100 -19.46 -23.83 22.42
CA GLY A 100 -18.65 -24.27 21.27
C GLY A 100 -19.41 -24.30 19.95
N VAL A 101 -20.44 -23.46 19.80
CA VAL A 101 -21.20 -23.24 18.55
C VAL A 101 -21.42 -21.73 18.37
N THR A 102 -21.05 -21.19 17.22
CA THR A 102 -21.36 -19.82 16.78
C THR A 102 -22.70 -19.83 16.04
N TYR A 103 -23.58 -18.90 16.39
CA TYR A 103 -24.91 -18.74 15.79
C TYR A 103 -25.01 -17.37 15.12
N ASP A 104 -25.28 -17.31 13.81
CA ASP A 104 -25.59 -16.07 13.08
C ASP A 104 -27.06 -15.69 13.34
N TYR A 105 -27.24 -14.54 13.97
CA TYR A 105 -28.52 -13.95 14.30
C TYR A 105 -28.74 -12.61 13.61
N ARG A 106 -29.93 -12.43 13.05
CA ARG A 106 -30.43 -11.16 12.51
C ARG A 106 -31.57 -10.67 13.37
N VAL A 107 -31.49 -9.41 13.79
CA VAL A 107 -32.50 -8.77 14.64
C VAL A 107 -32.87 -7.42 14.04
N SER A 108 -34.15 -7.12 13.82
CA SER A 108 -34.56 -5.79 13.34
C SER A 108 -34.27 -4.72 14.40
N GLU A 109 -34.10 -3.46 13.98
CA GLU A 109 -33.81 -2.34 14.88
C GLU A 109 -34.83 -2.22 16.02
N ASP A 110 -36.11 -2.49 15.74
CA ASP A 110 -37.20 -2.48 16.72
C ASP A 110 -37.35 -3.79 17.53
N GLY A 111 -36.52 -4.81 17.27
CA GLY A 111 -36.58 -6.13 17.89
C GLY A 111 -37.78 -6.99 17.50
N SER A 112 -38.62 -6.55 16.56
CA SER A 112 -39.84 -7.27 16.15
C SER A 112 -39.58 -8.54 15.34
N THR A 113 -38.43 -8.62 14.68
CA THR A 113 -37.99 -9.74 13.84
C THR A 113 -36.67 -10.30 14.37
N VAL A 114 -36.62 -11.60 14.62
CA VAL A 114 -35.42 -12.34 15.07
C VAL A 114 -35.29 -13.60 14.22
N ILE A 115 -34.17 -13.76 13.53
CA ILE A 115 -33.90 -14.89 12.62
C ILE A 115 -32.52 -15.46 12.96
N MET A 116 -32.42 -16.78 13.13
CA MET A 116 -31.14 -17.49 13.17
C MET A 116 -30.87 -18.04 11.76
N CYS A 117 -29.82 -17.54 11.10
CA CYS A 117 -29.49 -17.89 9.72
C CYS A 117 -28.77 -19.23 9.61
N GLY A 118 -27.95 -19.54 10.61
CA GLY A 118 -27.15 -20.75 10.67
C GLY A 118 -26.45 -20.91 12.03
N SER A 119 -25.87 -22.09 12.24
CA SER A 119 -25.06 -22.39 13.41
C SER A 119 -23.89 -23.30 13.03
N GLU A 120 -22.68 -22.92 13.40
CA GLU A 120 -21.45 -23.64 13.10
C GLU A 120 -20.69 -23.95 14.40
N THR A 121 -20.05 -25.11 14.51
CA THR A 121 -19.29 -25.46 15.73
C THR A 121 -18.04 -24.58 15.85
N ALA A 122 -17.98 -23.75 16.88
CA ALA A 122 -16.87 -22.87 17.18
C ALA A 122 -15.64 -23.68 17.64
N GLN A 123 -14.76 -24.00 16.70
CA GLN A 123 -13.46 -24.60 17.00
C GLN A 123 -12.37 -23.52 17.05
N PRO A 124 -11.58 -23.44 18.15
CA PRO A 124 -10.50 -22.46 18.24
C PRO A 124 -9.28 -22.89 17.43
N GLY A 125 -9.05 -22.23 16.29
CA GLY A 125 -7.76 -22.20 15.59
C GLY A 125 -7.39 -23.43 14.74
N ASP A 126 -7.42 -23.20 13.41
CA ASP A 126 -6.73 -23.93 12.34
C ASP A 126 -7.30 -25.32 11.89
N PRO A 127 -7.49 -25.57 10.59
CA PRO A 127 -8.14 -26.80 10.08
C PRO A 127 -7.14 -27.82 9.50
N THR A 128 -7.08 -29.02 10.08
CA THR A 128 -6.35 -30.16 9.47
C THR A 128 -7.05 -31.52 9.66
N ALA A 129 -7.94 -31.86 8.73
CA ALA A 129 -8.22 -33.24 8.28
C ALA A 129 -9.07 -33.20 6.98
N PRO A 130 -8.77 -34.03 5.96
CA PRO A 130 -9.42 -33.94 4.65
C PRO A 130 -10.81 -34.61 4.63
N ASP A 131 -11.71 -34.07 3.81
CA ASP A 131 -12.88 -34.81 3.33
C ASP A 131 -12.44 -35.72 2.17
N GLU A 132 -12.84 -37.00 2.15
CA GLU A 132 -12.40 -37.91 1.09
C GLU A 132 -13.09 -37.56 -0.23
N SER A 133 -12.28 -37.22 -1.25
CA SER A 133 -12.81 -36.96 -2.60
C SER A 133 -13.63 -38.14 -3.11
N PRO A 134 -14.81 -37.92 -3.73
CA PRO A 134 -15.62 -38.96 -4.36
C PRO A 134 -14.94 -39.65 -5.56
N CYS A 135 -13.72 -39.28 -5.92
CA CYS A 135 -13.03 -39.76 -7.11
C CYS A 135 -11.92 -40.78 -6.78
N GLY A 136 -12.03 -41.97 -7.37
CA GLY A 136 -10.90 -42.90 -7.48
C GLY A 136 -9.97 -42.52 -8.63
N SER A 137 -9.14 -43.45 -9.10
CA SER A 137 -8.30 -43.28 -10.29
C SER A 137 -9.09 -43.07 -11.60
N SER A 138 -10.41 -43.18 -11.56
CA SER A 138 -11.30 -42.86 -12.68
C SER A 138 -12.66 -42.39 -12.18
N TYR A 139 -13.31 -41.49 -12.92
CA TYR A 139 -14.64 -40.95 -12.65
C TYR A 139 -15.60 -41.26 -13.81
N THR A 140 -16.87 -41.57 -13.53
CA THR A 140 -17.88 -41.77 -14.58
C THR A 140 -18.81 -40.57 -14.66
N VAL A 141 -18.76 -39.85 -15.78
CA VAL A 141 -19.54 -38.63 -16.05
C VAL A 141 -21.03 -38.91 -15.88
N LEU A 142 -21.71 -38.10 -15.07
CA LEU A 142 -23.14 -38.15 -14.80
C LEU A 142 -23.90 -37.10 -15.63
N GLY A 143 -25.23 -37.19 -15.59
CA GLY A 143 -26.10 -36.26 -16.30
C GLY A 143 -26.16 -34.90 -15.61
N GLY A 144 -25.38 -33.94 -16.11
CA GLY A 144 -25.28 -32.58 -15.57
C GLY A 144 -23.85 -32.14 -15.25
N ASP A 145 -22.87 -33.04 -15.36
CA ASP A 145 -21.46 -32.73 -15.12
C ASP A 145 -20.81 -31.93 -16.24
N TYR A 146 -19.81 -31.15 -15.86
CA TYR A 146 -18.85 -30.48 -16.74
C TYR A 146 -17.43 -30.84 -16.27
N LEU A 147 -16.41 -30.72 -17.13
CA LEU A 147 -15.03 -31.02 -16.71
C LEU A 147 -14.61 -30.24 -15.45
N TYR A 148 -15.07 -28.99 -15.33
CA TYR A 148 -14.83 -28.15 -14.15
C TYR A 148 -15.44 -28.74 -12.86
N SER A 149 -16.71 -29.16 -12.87
CA SER A 149 -17.36 -29.71 -11.67
C SER A 149 -16.76 -31.06 -11.27
N ILE A 150 -16.29 -31.85 -12.24
CA ILE A 150 -15.56 -33.10 -11.98
C ILE A 150 -14.17 -32.78 -11.42
N ALA A 151 -13.44 -31.83 -12.00
CA ALA A 151 -12.10 -31.43 -11.56
C ALA A 151 -12.11 -30.98 -10.08
N VAL A 152 -13.04 -30.09 -9.73
CA VAL A 152 -13.27 -29.65 -8.34
C VAL A 152 -13.62 -30.83 -7.43
N ALA A 153 -14.59 -31.68 -7.81
CA ALA A 153 -14.96 -32.85 -7.00
C ALA A 153 -13.80 -33.86 -6.83
N CYS A 154 -12.90 -33.95 -7.81
CA CYS A 154 -11.76 -34.86 -7.83
C CYS A 154 -10.45 -34.24 -7.29
N ASN A 155 -10.49 -33.02 -6.76
CA ASN A 155 -9.33 -32.28 -6.25
C ASN A 155 -8.17 -32.19 -7.27
N THR A 156 -8.48 -31.78 -8.50
CA THR A 156 -7.56 -31.66 -9.63
C THR A 156 -8.01 -30.50 -10.54
N THR A 157 -7.21 -30.10 -11.52
CA THR A 157 -7.58 -29.06 -12.50
C THR A 157 -8.23 -29.65 -13.76
N VAL A 158 -8.93 -28.80 -14.52
CA VAL A 158 -9.49 -29.17 -15.83
C VAL A 158 -8.39 -29.54 -16.83
N ASP A 159 -7.27 -28.83 -16.81
CA ASP A 159 -6.17 -29.08 -17.74
C ASP A 159 -5.44 -30.39 -17.42
N ALA A 160 -5.24 -30.72 -16.14
CA ALA A 160 -4.73 -32.03 -15.74
C ALA A 160 -5.72 -33.16 -16.09
N LEU A 161 -7.04 -32.92 -16.01
CA LEU A 161 -8.05 -33.84 -16.54
C LEU A 161 -7.93 -34.03 -18.05
N MET A 162 -7.73 -32.96 -18.82
CA MET A 162 -7.62 -33.04 -20.28
C MET A 162 -6.31 -33.68 -20.72
N GLU A 163 -5.21 -33.47 -20.00
CA GLU A 163 -3.93 -34.16 -20.26
C GLU A 163 -4.02 -35.66 -19.94
N ALA A 164 -4.74 -36.04 -18.88
CA ALA A 164 -5.03 -37.44 -18.55
C ALA A 164 -6.04 -38.11 -19.50
N ASN A 165 -6.84 -37.33 -20.25
CA ASN A 165 -7.89 -37.80 -21.17
C ASN A 165 -7.76 -37.12 -22.55
N PRO A 166 -6.67 -37.38 -23.30
CA PRO A 166 -6.35 -36.68 -24.55
C PRO A 166 -7.34 -36.92 -25.69
N GLU A 167 -8.30 -37.84 -25.55
CA GLU A 167 -9.45 -38.00 -26.44
C GLU A 167 -10.47 -36.85 -26.35
N ILE A 168 -10.38 -35.99 -25.33
CA ILE A 168 -11.27 -34.84 -25.15
C ILE A 168 -10.68 -33.63 -25.90
N GLU A 169 -10.89 -33.60 -27.22
CA GLU A 169 -10.44 -32.50 -28.09
C GLU A 169 -11.10 -31.14 -27.77
N ASN A 170 -12.21 -31.12 -27.00
CA ASN A 170 -12.93 -29.92 -26.64
C ASN A 170 -13.38 -29.93 -25.17
N ARG A 171 -12.85 -28.97 -24.39
CA ARG A 171 -13.08 -28.74 -22.96
C ARG A 171 -14.55 -28.64 -22.52
N SER A 172 -15.48 -28.35 -23.44
CA SER A 172 -16.91 -28.26 -23.17
C SER A 172 -17.73 -29.49 -23.61
N VAL A 173 -17.08 -30.57 -24.08
CA VAL A 173 -17.75 -31.73 -24.66
C VAL A 173 -17.37 -33.02 -23.92
N ILE A 174 -18.19 -33.36 -22.93
CA ILE A 174 -18.20 -34.69 -22.28
C ILE A 174 -19.63 -35.27 -22.31
N TYR A 175 -19.73 -36.59 -22.23
CA TYR A 175 -21.02 -37.30 -22.36
C TYR A 175 -21.35 -38.13 -21.10
N PRO A 176 -22.59 -38.12 -20.60
CA PRO A 176 -22.99 -38.99 -19.50
C PRO A 176 -22.73 -40.47 -19.81
N GLY A 177 -22.03 -41.15 -18.90
CA GLY A 177 -21.53 -42.52 -19.06
C GLY A 177 -20.10 -42.62 -19.61
N GLN A 178 -19.46 -41.51 -19.99
CA GLN A 178 -18.02 -41.46 -20.30
C GLN A 178 -17.21 -41.71 -19.03
N ILE A 179 -16.10 -42.44 -19.14
CA ILE A 179 -15.18 -42.70 -18.03
C ILE A 179 -13.94 -41.85 -18.25
N LEU A 180 -13.63 -40.97 -17.29
CA LEU A 180 -12.43 -40.15 -17.28
C LEU A 180 -11.39 -40.80 -16.37
N GLN A 181 -10.13 -40.83 -16.80
CA GLN A 181 -8.99 -41.04 -15.92
C GLN A 181 -8.83 -39.81 -15.03
N ILE A 182 -8.71 -40.01 -13.72
CA ILE A 182 -8.41 -38.92 -12.79
C ILE A 182 -6.89 -38.96 -12.54
N PRO A 183 -6.16 -37.88 -12.82
CA PRO A 183 -4.72 -37.84 -12.55
C PRO A 183 -4.50 -37.95 -11.04
N GLN A 184 -3.86 -39.03 -10.61
CA GLN A 184 -3.40 -39.16 -9.23
C GLN A 184 -1.92 -38.74 -9.18
N GLY A 185 -1.73 -37.42 -9.05
CA GLY A 185 -0.45 -36.81 -8.74
C GLY A 185 -0.15 -36.87 -7.24
N GLU A 186 1.12 -36.99 -6.90
CA GLU A 186 1.61 -36.96 -5.51
C GLU A 186 1.48 -35.53 -4.91
N ASP A 187 1.45 -35.43 -3.58
CA ASP A 187 1.25 -34.18 -2.81
C ASP A 187 2.35 -33.11 -3.08
N ASP A 188 2.23 -32.35 -4.17
CA ASP A 188 3.11 -31.21 -4.51
C ASP A 188 2.33 -30.04 -5.17
N THR A 189 1.04 -29.86 -4.80
CA THR A 189 0.28 -28.64 -5.09
C THR A 189 0.42 -27.67 -3.91
N PRO A 190 1.00 -26.46 -4.08
CA PRO A 190 0.94 -25.43 -3.06
C PRO A 190 -0.52 -25.10 -2.73
N ALA A 191 -0.85 -24.96 -1.45
CA ALA A 191 -2.21 -24.63 -1.02
C ALA A 191 -2.55 -23.20 -1.44
N THR A 192 -3.34 -23.05 -2.50
CA THR A 192 -3.98 -21.78 -2.86
C THR A 192 -5.04 -21.46 -1.80
N GLY A 193 -4.71 -20.57 -0.86
CA GLY A 193 -5.71 -19.94 0.00
C GLY A 193 -6.68 -19.10 -0.84
N GLU A 194 -7.81 -18.70 -0.27
CA GLU A 194 -8.70 -17.74 -0.94
C GLU A 194 -7.92 -16.46 -1.27
N GLN A 195 -8.00 -16.01 -2.53
CA GLN A 195 -7.31 -14.81 -2.97
C GLN A 195 -7.84 -13.61 -2.19
N SER A 196 -6.93 -12.84 -1.59
CA SER A 196 -7.27 -11.63 -0.84
C SER A 196 -6.30 -10.51 -1.19
N VAL A 197 -6.85 -9.30 -1.27
CA VAL A 197 -6.09 -8.05 -1.35
C VAL A 197 -6.51 -7.21 -0.14
N SER A 198 -5.53 -6.68 0.59
CA SER A 198 -5.73 -5.77 1.71
C SER A 198 -4.87 -4.53 1.55
N ILE A 199 -5.38 -3.37 1.96
CA ILE A 199 -4.68 -2.09 1.82
C ILE A 199 -4.45 -1.35 3.15
N SER A 200 -3.37 -0.58 3.23
CA SER A 200 -3.06 0.26 4.39
C SER A 200 -2.39 1.59 3.98
N PRO A 201 -2.87 2.75 4.46
CA PRO A 201 -4.03 2.97 5.31
C PRO A 201 -5.37 2.87 4.55
N LEU A 202 -6.48 2.72 5.27
CA LEU A 202 -7.84 2.70 4.70
C LEU A 202 -8.47 4.09 4.47
N SER A 203 -7.75 5.17 4.79
CA SER A 203 -8.22 6.52 4.52
C SER A 203 -7.09 7.54 4.51
N GLY A 204 -7.30 8.63 3.78
CA GLY A 204 -6.32 9.70 3.61
C GLY A 204 -6.72 10.66 2.49
N PRO A 205 -6.05 11.80 2.35
CA PRO A 205 -6.34 12.74 1.26
C PRO A 205 -5.87 12.24 -0.11
N ALA A 206 -6.32 12.92 -1.17
CA ALA A 206 -5.84 12.70 -2.53
C ALA A 206 -4.30 12.75 -2.58
N GLY A 207 -3.67 11.81 -3.29
CA GLY A 207 -2.21 11.65 -3.34
C GLY A 207 -1.58 10.80 -2.23
N THR A 208 -2.37 10.25 -1.28
CA THR A 208 -1.87 9.33 -0.24
C THR A 208 -1.27 8.04 -0.84
N GLN A 209 -0.12 7.63 -0.30
CA GLN A 209 0.51 6.33 -0.56
C GLN A 209 -0.21 5.23 0.21
N VAL A 210 -0.34 4.05 -0.40
CA VAL A 210 -1.10 2.91 0.12
C VAL A 210 -0.29 1.64 -0.12
N GLU A 211 0.10 0.94 0.95
CA GLU A 211 0.68 -0.40 0.85
C GLU A 211 -0.44 -1.38 0.46
N ILE A 212 -0.22 -2.14 -0.60
CA ILE A 212 -1.10 -3.17 -1.14
C ILE A 212 -0.48 -4.52 -0.81
N THR A 213 -1.10 -5.30 0.07
CA THR A 213 -0.70 -6.68 0.35
C THR A 213 -1.71 -7.62 -0.29
N ALA A 214 -1.25 -8.56 -1.11
CA ALA A 214 -2.09 -9.63 -1.64
C ALA A 214 -1.56 -11.01 -1.28
N SER A 215 -2.46 -11.98 -1.10
CA SER A 215 -2.14 -13.36 -0.73
C SER A 215 -3.13 -14.35 -1.34
N GLY A 216 -2.76 -15.63 -1.39
CA GLY A 216 -3.61 -16.69 -1.96
C GLY A 216 -3.59 -16.76 -3.49
N PHE A 217 -2.71 -16.02 -4.16
CA PHE A 217 -2.51 -16.13 -5.61
C PHE A 217 -1.63 -17.36 -5.94
N PRO A 218 -1.61 -17.85 -7.19
CA PRO A 218 -0.63 -18.84 -7.59
C PRO A 218 0.80 -18.29 -7.46
N ALA A 219 1.75 -19.11 -7.01
CA ALA A 219 3.13 -18.68 -6.78
C ALA A 219 3.88 -18.36 -8.09
N ASN A 220 4.82 -17.40 -8.05
CA ASN A 220 5.66 -16.98 -9.19
C ASN A 220 4.85 -16.61 -10.46
N THR A 221 3.66 -16.06 -10.27
CA THR A 221 2.68 -15.80 -11.35
C THR A 221 2.50 -14.31 -11.56
N GLN A 222 2.42 -13.89 -12.82
CA GLN A 222 2.26 -12.49 -13.20
C GLN A 222 0.83 -12.02 -12.92
N VAL A 223 0.70 -10.84 -12.32
CA VAL A 223 -0.59 -10.19 -12.01
C VAL A 223 -0.53 -8.71 -12.37
N GLU A 224 -1.67 -8.12 -12.68
CA GLU A 224 -1.81 -6.67 -12.89
C GLU A 224 -2.43 -6.02 -11.65
N ILE A 225 -1.89 -4.88 -11.22
CA ILE A 225 -2.42 -4.09 -10.12
C ILE A 225 -3.07 -2.84 -10.70
N GLY A 226 -4.33 -2.61 -10.37
CA GLY A 226 -5.09 -1.43 -10.76
C GLY A 226 -5.61 -0.63 -9.57
N VAL A 227 -5.98 0.62 -9.85
CA VAL A 227 -6.62 1.55 -8.90
C VAL A 227 -7.80 2.22 -9.59
N GLY A 228 -8.94 2.35 -8.90
CA GLY A 228 -10.16 2.93 -9.46
C GLY A 228 -11.18 3.32 -8.39
N PRO A 229 -12.20 4.12 -8.75
CA PRO A 229 -13.33 4.37 -7.86
C PRO A 229 -14.07 3.07 -7.55
N TYR A 230 -14.62 2.95 -6.35
CA TYR A 230 -15.44 1.81 -5.96
C TYR A 230 -16.63 1.62 -6.93
N GLU A 231 -16.89 0.36 -7.33
CA GLU A 231 -17.91 -0.03 -8.34
C GLU A 231 -17.76 0.66 -9.74
N SER A 232 -16.54 1.04 -10.14
CA SER A 232 -16.26 1.72 -11.42
C SER A 232 -15.12 1.09 -12.22
N GLU A 233 -14.80 1.66 -13.40
CA GLU A 233 -13.62 1.29 -14.20
C GLU A 233 -12.32 1.69 -13.47
N TYR A 234 -11.34 0.78 -13.41
CA TYR A 234 -10.00 1.03 -12.85
C TYR A 234 -8.93 1.25 -13.93
N SER A 235 -7.81 1.83 -13.52
CA SER A 235 -6.59 1.97 -14.32
C SER A 235 -5.49 1.06 -13.77
N VAL A 236 -4.85 0.27 -14.64
CA VAL A 236 -3.65 -0.53 -14.28
C VAL A 236 -2.48 0.42 -14.02
N ILE A 237 -1.85 0.27 -12.85
CA ILE A 237 -0.70 1.06 -12.38
C ILE A 237 0.60 0.27 -12.39
N GLU A 238 0.55 -1.05 -12.18
CA GLU A 238 1.72 -1.93 -12.18
C GLU A 238 1.38 -3.31 -12.76
N THR A 239 2.38 -4.00 -13.32
CA THR A 239 2.33 -5.44 -13.59
C THR A 239 3.49 -6.09 -12.86
N THR A 240 3.20 -6.97 -11.91
CA THR A 240 4.20 -7.57 -11.00
C THR A 240 4.11 -9.10 -11.00
N THR A 241 4.87 -9.77 -10.13
CA THR A 241 4.86 -11.24 -10.00
C THR A 241 4.83 -11.64 -8.53
N THR A 242 3.95 -12.58 -8.19
CA THR A 242 3.80 -13.12 -6.84
C THR A 242 5.05 -13.89 -6.40
N ASP A 243 5.30 -13.97 -5.10
CA ASP A 243 6.42 -14.71 -4.53
C ASP A 243 6.22 -16.24 -4.63
N ALA A 244 7.18 -16.99 -4.09
CA ALA A 244 7.14 -18.45 -4.07
C ALA A 244 6.00 -19.04 -3.20
N ASN A 245 5.28 -18.22 -2.43
CA ASN A 245 4.17 -18.59 -1.57
C ASN A 245 2.81 -18.07 -2.09
N GLY A 246 2.78 -17.33 -3.21
CA GLY A 246 1.55 -16.74 -3.73
C GLY A 246 1.17 -15.38 -3.15
N ASN A 247 2.13 -14.68 -2.54
CA ASN A 247 1.93 -13.36 -1.92
C ASN A 247 2.61 -12.25 -2.74
N LEU A 248 2.14 -11.02 -2.60
CA LEU A 248 2.84 -9.82 -3.06
C LEU A 248 2.65 -8.67 -2.06
N VAL A 249 3.61 -7.75 -2.06
CA VAL A 249 3.48 -6.43 -1.44
C VAL A 249 3.92 -5.41 -2.50
N ALA A 250 3.11 -4.39 -2.72
CA ALA A 250 3.35 -3.33 -3.71
C ALA A 250 2.84 -1.98 -3.20
N ASP A 251 3.37 -0.88 -3.74
CA ASP A 251 3.02 0.47 -3.33
C ASP A 251 2.07 1.13 -4.35
N GLY A 252 0.87 1.47 -3.89
CA GLY A 252 -0.13 2.24 -4.63
C GLY A 252 -0.15 3.71 -4.23
N ARG A 253 -0.80 4.55 -5.05
CA ARG A 253 -1.11 5.94 -4.70
C ARG A 253 -2.49 6.33 -5.18
N ILE A 254 -3.29 6.91 -4.30
CA ILE A 254 -4.59 7.51 -4.65
C ILE A 254 -4.34 8.70 -5.59
N PRO A 255 -5.03 8.85 -6.74
CA PRO A 255 -4.77 9.95 -7.65
C PRO A 255 -4.94 11.33 -6.99
N SER A 256 -4.22 12.33 -7.48
CA SER A 256 -4.17 13.66 -6.85
C SER A 256 -5.35 14.58 -7.22
N ASP A 257 -6.18 14.15 -8.17
CA ASP A 257 -7.31 14.85 -8.78
C ASP A 257 -8.68 14.33 -8.35
N VAL A 258 -8.73 13.45 -7.33
CA VAL A 258 -9.97 12.92 -6.72
C VAL A 258 -10.54 13.88 -5.67
N ASP A 259 -11.86 13.87 -5.48
CA ASP A 259 -12.53 14.75 -4.53
C ASP A 259 -12.65 14.09 -3.14
N ALA A 260 -12.61 14.89 -2.08
CA ALA A 260 -12.78 14.37 -0.72
C ALA A 260 -14.23 13.89 -0.50
N GLY A 261 -14.37 12.65 -0.03
CA GLY A 261 -15.63 11.91 0.02
C GLY A 261 -15.77 10.85 -1.08
N ASP A 262 -14.83 10.77 -2.03
CA ASP A 262 -14.76 9.65 -2.98
C ASP A 262 -14.31 8.35 -2.28
N GLU A 263 -14.83 7.23 -2.76
CA GLU A 263 -14.47 5.86 -2.33
C GLU A 263 -13.65 5.20 -3.44
N TRP A 264 -12.46 4.70 -3.11
CA TRP A 264 -11.51 4.11 -4.05
C TRP A 264 -11.09 2.70 -3.62
N VAL A 265 -10.70 1.86 -4.58
CA VAL A 265 -10.19 0.50 -4.34
C VAL A 265 -8.96 0.23 -5.18
N PHE A 266 -8.15 -0.71 -4.70
CA PHE A 266 -7.12 -1.37 -5.49
C PHE A 266 -7.62 -2.75 -5.93
N VAL A 267 -7.20 -3.17 -7.12
CA VAL A 267 -7.63 -4.43 -7.74
C VAL A 267 -6.39 -5.19 -8.18
N VAL A 268 -6.29 -6.47 -7.84
CA VAL A 268 -5.28 -7.38 -8.39
C VAL A 268 -5.97 -8.32 -9.36
N VAL A 269 -5.48 -8.35 -10.61
CA VAL A 269 -6.07 -9.09 -11.73
C VAL A 269 -5.17 -10.25 -12.13
N LEU A 270 -5.76 -11.43 -12.24
CA LEU A 270 -5.13 -12.66 -12.71
C LEU A 270 -6.07 -13.38 -13.68
N ASP A 271 -5.61 -13.68 -14.90
CA ASP A 271 -6.39 -14.42 -15.91
C ASP A 271 -7.83 -13.88 -16.16
N ASN A 272 -8.00 -12.56 -16.02
CA ASN A 272 -9.26 -11.81 -16.08
C ASN A 272 -10.23 -12.03 -14.88
N GLU A 273 -9.78 -12.61 -13.78
CA GLU A 273 -10.45 -12.58 -12.48
C GLU A 273 -9.87 -11.46 -11.60
N GLU A 274 -10.74 -10.76 -10.87
CA GLU A 274 -10.43 -9.55 -10.11
C GLU A 274 -10.60 -9.80 -8.61
N THR A 275 -9.52 -9.60 -7.84
CA THR A 275 -9.60 -9.53 -6.38
C THR A 275 -9.49 -8.07 -5.94
N ILE A 276 -10.49 -7.59 -5.21
CA ILE A 276 -10.65 -6.18 -4.84
C ILE A 276 -10.26 -5.99 -3.37
N SER A 277 -9.59 -4.88 -3.07
CA SER A 277 -9.23 -4.46 -1.70
C SER A 277 -10.42 -4.00 -0.87
N GLU A 278 -10.20 -3.67 0.41
CA GLU A 278 -11.13 -2.80 1.13
C GLU A 278 -11.23 -1.41 0.45
N VAL A 279 -12.29 -0.67 0.79
CA VAL A 279 -12.47 0.72 0.34
C VAL A 279 -11.51 1.65 1.08
N PHE A 280 -10.83 2.49 0.31
CA PHE A 280 -10.10 3.66 0.77
C PHE A 280 -11.03 4.89 0.78
N GLU A 281 -11.23 5.51 1.95
CA GLU A 281 -11.99 6.76 2.07
C GLU A 281 -11.10 7.99 1.79
N VAL A 282 -11.41 8.75 0.73
CA VAL A 282 -10.70 10.01 0.45
C VAL A 282 -11.14 11.10 1.42
N THR A 283 -10.21 11.63 2.21
CA THR A 283 -10.48 12.65 3.24
C THR A 283 -9.99 14.05 2.86
N THR A 284 -10.47 15.09 3.54
CA THR A 284 -10.01 16.47 3.31
C THR A 284 -8.65 16.72 3.96
N GLY A 285 -7.63 17.00 3.15
CA GLY A 285 -6.31 17.40 3.61
C GLY A 285 -5.30 17.51 2.47
N THR A 286 -4.05 17.85 2.80
CA THR A 286 -2.88 17.47 2.02
C THR A 286 -2.33 16.18 2.64
N PRO A 287 -1.78 15.22 1.89
CA PRO A 287 -1.09 14.08 2.48
C PRO A 287 -0.18 14.54 3.61
N THR A 288 -0.40 13.99 4.81
CA THR A 288 0.67 14.00 5.80
C THR A 288 1.65 12.96 5.29
N GLU A 289 2.65 13.43 4.54
CA GLU A 289 3.88 12.68 4.40
C GLU A 289 4.41 12.48 5.83
N GLU A 290 4.13 11.32 6.43
CA GLU A 290 5.18 10.74 7.25
C GLU A 290 6.38 10.60 6.31
N PRO A 291 7.57 11.09 6.71
CA PRO A 291 8.75 10.93 5.89
C PRO A 291 8.95 9.43 5.73
N ASP A 292 8.85 8.93 4.49
CA ASP A 292 9.09 7.52 4.19
C ASP A 292 10.42 7.15 4.81
N SER A 293 10.39 6.30 5.85
CA SER A 293 11.57 6.08 6.70
C SER A 293 12.73 5.37 5.99
N ASN A 294 12.52 5.02 4.72
CA ASN A 294 13.46 4.41 3.78
C ASN A 294 13.91 5.36 2.65
N LEU A 295 13.31 6.56 2.48
CA LEU A 295 13.76 7.56 1.50
C LEU A 295 14.93 8.39 2.03
N PHE A 296 15.80 8.81 1.11
CA PHE A 296 16.85 9.77 1.39
C PHE A 296 16.31 11.20 1.23
N GLU A 297 16.21 11.92 2.35
CA GLU A 297 15.89 13.36 2.38
C GLU A 297 17.15 14.24 2.33
N ARG A 298 18.32 13.63 2.47
CA ARG A 298 19.62 14.30 2.59
C ARG A 298 20.71 13.51 1.89
N THR A 299 21.67 14.23 1.32
CA THR A 299 22.83 13.63 0.65
C THR A 299 24.02 14.58 0.66
N ASN A 300 25.24 14.10 0.39
CA ASN A 300 26.37 15.01 0.18
C ASN A 300 26.50 15.34 -1.31
N ILE A 301 26.67 16.62 -1.61
CA ILE A 301 27.37 17.06 -2.82
C ILE A 301 28.83 17.31 -2.49
N TYR A 302 29.70 17.30 -3.50
CA TYR A 302 31.12 17.61 -3.32
C TYR A 302 31.47 18.92 -4.02
N LEU A 303 32.22 19.77 -3.32
CA LEU A 303 32.64 21.10 -3.76
C LEU A 303 34.12 21.33 -3.46
N ILE A 304 34.71 22.38 -4.02
CA ILE A 304 36.16 22.59 -4.00
C ILE A 304 36.56 23.68 -2.99
N ALA A 305 37.48 23.38 -2.08
CA ALA A 305 38.27 24.42 -1.41
C ALA A 305 39.50 24.74 -2.26
N LEU A 306 39.61 25.98 -2.75
CA LEU A 306 40.63 26.37 -3.72
C LEU A 306 42.02 26.56 -3.06
N GLU A 307 43.05 25.96 -3.64
CA GLU A 307 44.48 26.13 -3.31
C GLU A 307 44.84 25.97 -1.81
N ASP A 308 44.11 25.14 -1.06
CA ASP A 308 44.30 24.94 0.39
C ASP A 308 45.22 23.76 0.76
N ALA A 309 45.71 23.01 -0.22
CA ALA A 309 46.63 21.87 -0.10
C ALA A 309 46.15 20.76 0.86
N GLY A 310 44.91 20.30 0.68
CA GLY A 310 44.33 19.21 1.47
C GLY A 310 43.95 19.60 2.90
N ALA A 311 43.84 20.90 3.20
CA ALA A 311 43.57 21.37 4.56
C ALA A 311 42.10 21.20 4.99
N THR A 312 41.15 21.28 4.05
CA THR A 312 39.70 21.21 4.31
C THR A 312 39.10 19.84 3.95
N GLY A 313 39.77 19.06 3.10
CA GLY A 313 39.26 17.77 2.61
C GLY A 313 40.34 16.92 1.93
N GLU A 314 39.93 16.06 1.00
CA GLU A 314 40.87 15.21 0.25
C GLU A 314 41.63 16.06 -0.79
N GLU A 315 42.96 15.98 -0.80
CA GLU A 315 43.80 16.78 -1.72
C GLU A 315 43.64 16.30 -3.17
N ILE A 316 43.22 17.21 -4.07
CA ILE A 316 43.03 16.94 -5.49
C ILE A 316 43.77 17.95 -6.38
N GLY A 317 44.11 17.52 -7.59
CA GLY A 317 44.47 18.39 -8.70
C GLY A 317 45.51 19.47 -8.40
N CYS A 318 45.09 20.74 -8.48
CA CYS A 318 45.95 21.92 -8.38
C CYS A 318 46.30 22.33 -6.93
N GLY A 319 46.31 21.38 -5.99
CA GLY A 319 46.44 21.66 -4.56
C GLY A 319 45.14 22.16 -3.94
N ASP A 320 44.01 21.75 -4.50
CA ASP A 320 42.68 22.02 -3.96
C ASP A 320 42.27 20.92 -2.96
N SER A 321 41.21 21.12 -2.17
CA SER A 321 40.54 20.04 -1.45
C SER A 321 39.15 19.75 -2.02
N LEU A 322 38.81 18.47 -2.10
CA LEU A 322 37.45 17.98 -2.31
C LEU A 322 36.71 17.92 -0.95
N VAL A 323 35.60 18.64 -0.83
CA VAL A 323 34.88 18.86 0.45
C VAL A 323 33.42 18.41 0.32
N PRO A 324 32.95 17.45 1.13
CA PRO A 324 31.53 17.08 1.18
C PRO A 324 30.71 18.18 1.87
N VAL A 325 29.54 18.48 1.30
CA VAL A 325 28.53 19.35 1.88
C VAL A 325 27.20 18.61 1.89
N GLU A 326 26.68 18.33 3.07
CA GLU A 326 25.36 17.73 3.25
C GLU A 326 24.26 18.74 2.91
N VAL A 327 23.40 18.38 1.96
CA VAL A 327 22.27 19.16 1.47
C VAL A 327 20.96 18.43 1.74
N ALA A 328 19.87 19.19 1.83
CA ALA A 328 18.52 18.63 1.79
C ALA A 328 18.11 18.45 0.32
N ILE A 329 17.44 17.34 0.04
CA ILE A 329 16.88 16.96 -1.26
C ILE A 329 15.41 16.58 -1.08
N GLU A 330 14.64 16.58 -2.17
CA GLU A 330 13.32 15.96 -2.17
C GLU A 330 13.46 14.46 -1.82
N PRO A 331 12.59 13.89 -0.94
CA PRO A 331 12.69 12.50 -0.52
C PRO A 331 12.75 11.52 -1.71
N THR A 332 13.76 10.64 -1.76
CA THR A 332 13.94 9.72 -2.90
C THR A 332 14.64 8.40 -2.55
N ILE A 333 14.33 7.33 -3.29
CA ILE A 333 15.11 6.07 -3.29
C ILE A 333 16.39 6.16 -4.14
N ALA A 334 16.55 7.23 -4.95
CA ALA A 334 17.64 7.41 -5.90
C ALA A 334 18.56 8.59 -5.49
N PRO A 335 19.26 8.52 -4.34
CA PRO A 335 20.00 9.64 -3.79
C PRO A 335 21.15 10.12 -4.69
N LEU A 336 21.77 9.24 -5.47
CA LEU A 336 22.81 9.61 -6.44
C LEU A 336 22.26 10.53 -7.54
N THR A 337 21.11 10.17 -8.12
CA THR A 337 20.43 11.01 -9.11
C THR A 337 20.11 12.38 -8.51
N ALA A 338 19.55 12.43 -7.30
CA ALA A 338 19.25 13.68 -6.62
C ALA A 338 20.51 14.51 -6.29
N ALA A 339 21.62 13.88 -5.88
CA ALA A 339 22.88 14.57 -5.61
C ALA A 339 23.46 15.23 -6.87
N LEU A 340 23.44 14.53 -8.01
CA LEU A 340 23.92 15.05 -9.30
C LEU A 340 22.99 16.13 -9.85
N THR A 341 21.67 15.94 -9.80
CA THR A 341 20.70 16.98 -10.19
C THR A 341 20.88 18.25 -9.36
N TYR A 342 20.99 18.13 -8.03
CA TYR A 342 21.24 19.29 -7.15
C TYR A 342 22.53 20.03 -7.53
N LEU A 343 23.59 19.29 -7.84
CA LEU A 343 24.89 19.84 -8.22
C LEU A 343 24.83 20.65 -9.53
N PHE A 344 24.08 20.16 -10.53
CA PHE A 344 23.96 20.82 -11.84
C PHE A 344 22.94 21.96 -11.87
N GLU A 345 21.85 21.87 -11.10
CA GLU A 345 20.89 22.97 -10.96
C GLU A 345 21.47 24.17 -10.20
N ASN A 346 22.48 23.92 -9.35
CA ASN A 346 23.16 24.96 -8.58
C ASN A 346 24.16 25.77 -9.43
N ASN A 347 23.64 26.80 -10.09
CA ASN A 347 24.42 27.74 -10.91
C ASN A 347 25.21 28.81 -10.09
N GLU A 348 25.41 28.65 -8.78
CA GLU A 348 26.25 29.55 -7.98
C GLU A 348 27.74 29.14 -8.06
N GLN A 349 28.62 30.06 -8.47
CA GLN A 349 30.07 29.82 -8.53
C GLN A 349 30.69 29.51 -7.15
N TYR A 350 30.13 30.09 -6.09
CA TYR A 350 30.56 29.86 -4.71
C TYR A 350 29.34 29.52 -3.86
N TYR A 351 29.41 28.41 -3.13
CA TYR A 351 28.27 27.88 -2.40
C TYR A 351 27.97 28.69 -1.14
N GLY A 352 26.92 29.53 -1.20
CA GLY A 352 26.47 30.36 -0.09
C GLY A 352 27.56 31.29 0.47
N GLN A 353 27.85 31.17 1.76
CA GLN A 353 28.91 31.94 2.44
C GLN A 353 30.14 31.09 2.78
N SER A 354 30.21 29.84 2.30
CA SER A 354 31.31 28.92 2.62
C SER A 354 32.62 29.28 1.93
N GLY A 355 32.54 29.88 0.74
CA GLY A 355 33.69 30.08 -0.15
C GLY A 355 34.09 28.82 -0.93
N LEU A 356 33.40 27.69 -0.76
CA LEU A 356 33.59 26.50 -1.57
C LEU A 356 33.14 26.78 -3.01
N TYR A 357 33.98 26.39 -3.96
CA TYR A 357 33.83 26.65 -5.39
C TYR A 357 33.09 25.49 -6.08
N ASN A 358 32.12 25.83 -6.91
CA ASN A 358 31.43 24.90 -7.81
C ASN A 358 31.99 25.08 -9.23
N PRO A 359 32.68 24.09 -9.83
CA PRO A 359 33.15 24.20 -11.23
C PRO A 359 32.00 24.10 -12.25
N PHE A 360 30.83 23.58 -11.89
CA PHE A 360 29.69 23.39 -12.80
C PHE A 360 28.86 24.66 -13.02
N TYR A 361 29.13 25.77 -12.33
CA TYR A 361 28.32 27.00 -12.30
C TYR A 361 28.00 27.69 -13.66
N ASN A 362 28.70 27.29 -14.73
CA ASN A 362 28.52 27.80 -16.09
C ASN A 362 28.34 26.65 -17.11
N SER A 363 28.12 25.42 -16.62
CA SER A 363 27.74 24.27 -17.45
C SER A 363 26.21 24.16 -17.48
N ASP A 364 25.69 23.46 -18.49
CA ASP A 364 24.28 23.11 -18.62
C ASP A 364 24.23 21.59 -18.76
N LEU A 365 24.16 20.87 -17.63
CA LEU A 365 24.22 19.40 -17.60
C LEU A 365 22.96 18.80 -16.98
N SER A 366 22.52 17.68 -17.54
CA SER A 366 21.42 16.87 -17.03
C SER A 366 21.84 15.41 -16.87
N VAL A 367 21.20 14.71 -15.94
CA VAL A 367 21.30 13.25 -15.80
C VAL A 367 20.28 12.62 -16.76
N ASP A 368 20.75 11.88 -17.76
CA ASP A 368 19.89 11.13 -18.69
C ASP A 368 19.54 9.75 -18.13
N GLY A 369 20.49 9.11 -17.43
CA GLY A 369 20.29 7.78 -16.83
C GLY A 369 21.41 7.39 -15.87
N ILE A 370 21.09 6.51 -14.91
CA ILE A 370 22.06 5.88 -14.01
C ILE A 370 21.69 4.41 -13.81
N ASP A 371 22.56 3.50 -14.24
CA ASP A 371 22.42 2.07 -14.05
C ASP A 371 23.51 1.54 -13.11
N ILE A 372 23.13 0.78 -12.07
CA ILE A 372 24.07 0.16 -11.13
C ILE A 372 24.10 -1.35 -11.36
N ILE A 373 25.15 -1.86 -12.00
CA ILE A 373 25.29 -3.27 -12.37
C ILE A 373 26.51 -3.86 -11.66
N GLY A 374 26.27 -4.72 -10.67
CA GLY A 374 27.33 -5.47 -9.98
C GLY A 374 28.36 -4.59 -9.26
N GLY A 375 27.93 -3.46 -8.69
CA GLY A 375 28.79 -2.48 -8.01
C GLY A 375 29.40 -1.42 -8.92
N ASN A 376 29.16 -1.48 -10.24
CA ASN A 376 29.57 -0.44 -11.18
C ASN A 376 28.39 0.49 -11.48
N ALA A 377 28.56 1.79 -11.24
CA ALA A 377 27.58 2.82 -11.61
C ALA A 377 27.94 3.42 -12.98
N GLN A 378 27.11 3.13 -13.98
CA GLN A 378 27.14 3.75 -15.29
C GLN A 378 26.27 5.00 -15.26
N ILE A 379 26.88 6.17 -15.44
CA ILE A 379 26.23 7.48 -15.36
C ILE A 379 26.23 8.10 -16.75
N GLU A 380 25.05 8.27 -17.32
CA GLU A 380 24.82 8.93 -18.60
C GLU A 380 24.35 10.36 -18.34
N LEU A 381 25.16 11.33 -18.78
CA LEU A 381 24.85 12.76 -18.72
C LEU A 381 24.66 13.33 -20.12
N SER A 382 23.91 14.42 -20.22
CA SER A 382 23.74 15.20 -21.44
C SER A 382 24.00 16.68 -21.20
N GLY A 383 24.24 17.44 -22.28
CA GLY A 383 24.36 18.90 -22.24
C GLY A 383 25.76 19.45 -22.53
N GLU A 384 26.05 20.67 -22.08
CA GLU A 384 27.29 21.41 -22.35
C GLU A 384 28.14 21.59 -21.07
N LEU A 385 29.27 20.88 -21.01
CA LEU A 385 30.28 21.05 -19.95
C LEU A 385 31.17 22.26 -20.25
N SER A 386 31.19 23.25 -19.35
CA SER A 386 32.00 24.46 -19.47
C SER A 386 33.28 24.37 -18.63
N LEU A 387 34.44 24.27 -19.29
CA LEU A 387 35.76 24.26 -18.65
C LEU A 387 36.39 25.67 -18.66
N ALA A 388 36.82 26.19 -17.51
CA ALA A 388 37.46 27.51 -17.41
C ALA A 388 39.00 27.45 -17.31
N GLY A 389 39.59 26.29 -17.05
CA GLY A 389 41.03 26.03 -17.19
C GLY A 389 41.45 24.61 -16.79
N ALA A 390 42.74 24.29 -16.96
CA ALA A 390 43.28 22.95 -16.74
C ALA A 390 43.15 22.39 -15.29
N CYS A 391 42.82 23.25 -14.31
CA CYS A 391 42.50 22.82 -12.95
C CYS A 391 41.05 22.36 -12.78
N ASP A 392 40.15 22.67 -13.72
CA ASP A 392 38.75 22.24 -13.63
C ASP A 392 38.59 20.78 -14.02
N ASN A 393 39.43 20.25 -14.90
CA ASN A 393 39.42 18.83 -15.30
C ASN A 393 39.50 17.89 -14.06
N PRO A 394 40.52 17.97 -13.18
CA PRO A 394 40.55 17.15 -11.97
C PRO A 394 39.43 17.49 -10.96
N ARG A 395 38.94 18.73 -10.92
CA ARG A 395 37.81 19.10 -10.02
C ARG A 395 36.51 18.42 -10.45
N ILE A 396 36.20 18.47 -11.73
CA ILE A 396 34.99 17.88 -12.32
C ILE A 396 35.04 16.37 -12.21
N GLU A 397 36.18 15.76 -12.57
CA GLU A 397 36.40 14.32 -12.42
C GLU A 397 36.19 13.87 -10.97
N SER A 398 36.88 14.49 -10.02
CA SER A 398 36.79 14.12 -8.60
C SER A 398 35.41 14.38 -7.99
N ILE A 399 34.71 15.46 -8.33
CA ILE A 399 33.35 15.69 -7.82
C ILE A 399 32.40 14.61 -8.34
N LEU A 400 32.39 14.32 -9.65
CA LEU A 400 31.43 13.36 -10.21
C LEU A 400 31.71 11.94 -9.73
N GLN A 401 32.98 11.51 -9.72
CA GLN A 401 33.38 10.20 -9.19
C GLN A 401 33.00 10.07 -7.70
N GLN A 402 33.35 11.06 -6.88
CA GLN A 402 33.13 10.96 -5.43
C GLN A 402 31.67 11.14 -5.01
N THR A 403 30.87 11.88 -5.79
CA THR A 403 29.41 11.98 -5.61
C THR A 403 28.75 10.62 -5.79
N ALA A 404 29.29 9.74 -6.64
CA ALA A 404 28.84 8.34 -6.78
C ALA A 404 29.48 7.39 -5.75
N LEU A 405 30.79 7.46 -5.53
CA LEU A 405 31.51 6.58 -4.60
C LEU A 405 31.17 6.78 -3.12
N GLN A 406 30.35 7.79 -2.76
CA GLN A 406 29.86 7.95 -1.39
C GLN A 406 28.87 6.86 -0.97
N TYR A 407 28.21 6.18 -1.92
CA TYR A 407 27.22 5.13 -1.63
C TYR A 407 27.90 3.77 -1.59
N SER A 408 27.74 3.04 -0.49
CA SER A 408 28.43 1.76 -0.23
C SER A 408 28.04 0.60 -1.15
N THR A 409 27.11 0.81 -2.07
CA THR A 409 26.70 -0.14 -3.12
C THR A 409 27.47 0.07 -4.43
N ILE A 410 28.34 1.09 -4.49
CA ILE A 410 29.10 1.47 -5.69
C ILE A 410 30.60 1.29 -5.40
N ASP A 411 31.20 0.31 -6.08
CA ASP A 411 32.63 -0.02 -6.06
C ASP A 411 33.42 0.73 -7.16
N SER A 412 32.74 1.14 -8.24
CA SER A 412 33.35 1.80 -9.41
C SER A 412 32.34 2.64 -10.19
N VAL A 413 32.82 3.59 -10.99
CA VAL A 413 31.99 4.56 -11.72
C VAL A 413 32.51 4.72 -13.14
N ASP A 414 31.61 4.59 -14.12
CA ASP A 414 31.84 4.91 -15.53
C ASP A 414 30.91 6.07 -15.92
N ILE A 415 31.46 7.15 -16.47
CA ILE A 415 30.69 8.39 -16.74
C ILE A 415 30.83 8.78 -18.21
N THR A 416 29.70 9.08 -18.84
CA THR A 416 29.67 9.66 -20.19
C THR A 416 28.93 11.00 -20.20
N ILE A 417 29.32 11.91 -21.10
CA ILE A 417 28.55 13.12 -21.42
C ILE A 417 28.27 13.12 -22.92
N ASN A 418 26.98 13.18 -23.30
CA ASN A 418 26.52 13.02 -24.68
C ASN A 418 27.01 11.72 -25.35
N GLY A 419 27.23 10.65 -24.57
CA GLY A 419 27.77 9.37 -25.01
C GLY A 419 29.29 9.32 -25.23
N GLU A 420 30.04 10.39 -24.94
CA GLU A 420 31.51 10.36 -24.92
C GLU A 420 32.03 10.16 -23.47
N PRO A 421 32.97 9.23 -23.22
CA PRO A 421 33.55 9.01 -21.90
C PRO A 421 34.18 10.27 -21.29
N LEU A 422 33.95 10.50 -20.00
CA LEU A 422 34.42 11.69 -19.28
C LEU A 422 35.95 11.84 -19.32
N ASP A 423 36.69 10.74 -19.22
CA ASP A 423 38.16 10.75 -19.28
C ASP A 423 38.68 11.25 -20.64
N GLN A 424 37.99 10.90 -21.73
CA GLN A 424 38.33 11.35 -23.08
C GLN A 424 38.05 12.85 -23.23
N LEU A 425 36.86 13.31 -22.84
CA LEU A 425 36.48 14.73 -22.84
C LEU A 425 37.47 15.59 -22.04
N LEU A 426 37.83 15.17 -20.84
CA LEU A 426 38.76 15.88 -19.96
C LEU A 426 40.23 15.75 -20.38
N SER A 427 40.59 14.79 -21.23
CA SER A 427 41.93 14.68 -21.81
C SER A 427 42.14 15.51 -23.09
N GLY A 428 41.05 15.93 -23.73
CA GLY A 428 41.06 16.65 -25.01
C GLY A 428 40.96 18.18 -24.93
N ALA A 429 40.71 18.74 -23.74
CA ALA A 429 40.46 20.16 -23.48
C ALA A 429 41.71 21.00 -23.16
#